data_AF-A0A4U5PEL4-F1
#
_entry.id   AF-A0A4U5PEL4-F1
#
_cell.length_a   1.000
_cell.length_b   1.000
_cell.length_c   1.000
_cell.angle_alpha   90.00
_cell.angle_beta   90.00
_cell.angle_gamma   90.00
#
_symmetry.space_group_name_H-M   'P 1'
#
loop_
_entity.id
_entity.type
_entity.pdbx_description
1 polymer ?
#
loop_
_entity_poly.entity_id
_entity_poly.type
_entity_poly.pdbx_seq_one_letter_code
_entity_poly.pdbx_strand_id
1 'polypeptide(L)'
;MNQYGFARTVFLPYVEPAYLITSGIIIIILNSVCLWLHVSKSRAISRYRMTFTMFLTQILYGSLLVGFNIVRPQPEVLDNEITPNLRYSILFLSNTILSRLIVSISSCLLAFDRMMVMALVVNYGNLKISFKLSILAATLNLCILVIFYGTVLLLKKSAGHVAVAILSTVNNLKHYVFTSITILEILFYVLFLLSLYRFRKKRPNSKSSRILHEVKQHF
;
A
#
# COMPACT_ATOMS: atom_id res chain seq x y z
N MET A 1 -8.05 38.87 -14.84
CA MET A 1 -8.25 37.44 -14.52
C MET A 1 -6.87 36.88 -14.16
N ASN A 2 -6.58 36.62 -12.89
CA ASN A 2 -5.23 36.21 -12.45
C ASN A 2 -4.84 34.87 -13.10
N GLN A 3 -3.62 34.76 -13.63
CA GLN A 3 -3.09 33.51 -14.22
C GLN A 3 -3.17 32.32 -13.24
N TYR A 4 -3.08 32.59 -11.93
CA TYR A 4 -3.30 31.60 -10.86
C TYR A 4 -4.74 31.08 -10.77
N GLY A 5 -5.74 31.87 -11.19
CA GLY A 5 -7.14 31.46 -11.23
C GLY A 5 -7.40 30.41 -12.31
N PHE A 6 -6.90 30.65 -13.53
CA PHE A 6 -7.11 29.79 -14.69
C PHE A 6 -6.49 28.39 -14.53
N ALA A 7 -5.26 28.32 -14.00
CA ALA A 7 -4.61 27.04 -13.70
C ALA A 7 -5.37 26.23 -12.61
N ARG A 8 -6.02 26.91 -11.67
CA ARG A 8 -6.76 26.26 -10.58
C ARG A 8 -8.16 25.82 -10.99
N THR A 9 -8.81 26.55 -11.90
CA THR A 9 -10.18 26.25 -12.35
C THR A 9 -10.25 25.30 -13.53
N VAL A 10 -9.27 25.31 -14.44
CA VAL A 10 -9.30 24.49 -15.66
C VAL A 10 -8.29 23.35 -15.64
N PHE A 11 -7.07 23.57 -15.14
CA PHE A 11 -6.04 22.51 -15.19
C PHE A 11 -6.24 21.44 -14.11
N LEU A 12 -6.49 21.84 -12.86
CA LEU A 12 -6.63 20.90 -11.74
C LEU A 12 -7.75 19.86 -11.91
N PRO A 13 -9.00 20.23 -12.29
CA PRO A 13 -10.10 19.27 -12.29
C PRO A 13 -10.04 18.26 -13.44
N TYR A 14 -9.30 18.54 -14.52
CA TYR A 14 -9.18 17.64 -15.68
C TYR A 14 -7.87 16.83 -15.66
N VAL A 15 -6.74 17.46 -15.27
CA VAL A 15 -5.43 16.79 -15.30
C VAL A 15 -5.24 15.85 -14.12
N GLU A 16 -5.71 16.23 -12.92
CA GLU A 16 -5.59 15.39 -11.71
C GLU A 16 -6.27 14.01 -11.87
N PRO A 17 -7.56 13.90 -12.26
CA PRO A 17 -8.19 12.58 -12.40
C PRO A 17 -7.57 11.77 -13.52
N ALA A 18 -7.21 12.38 -14.65
CA ALA A 18 -6.52 11.69 -15.74
C ALA A 18 -5.19 11.08 -15.25
N TYR A 19 -4.39 11.86 -14.53
CA TYR A 19 -3.14 11.39 -13.93
C TYR A 19 -3.34 10.25 -12.91
N LEU A 20 -4.35 10.38 -12.04
CA LEU A 20 -4.69 9.35 -11.05
C LEU A 20 -5.17 8.04 -11.71
N ILE A 21 -5.95 8.14 -12.79
CA ILE A 21 -6.39 6.98 -13.57
C ILE A 21 -5.19 6.32 -14.24
N THR A 22 -4.34 7.09 -14.95
CA THR A 22 -3.18 6.53 -15.65
C THR A 22 -2.19 5.89 -14.68
N SER A 23 -1.92 6.55 -13.54
CA SER A 23 -1.03 5.99 -12.51
C SER A 23 -1.63 4.74 -11.86
N GLY A 24 -2.95 4.73 -11.60
CA GLY A 24 -3.67 3.55 -11.12
C GLY A 24 -3.57 2.36 -12.08
N ILE A 25 -3.76 2.58 -13.39
CA ILE A 25 -3.62 1.53 -14.42
C ILE A 25 -2.19 0.99 -14.45
N ILE A 26 -1.18 1.86 -14.41
CA ILE A 26 0.23 1.45 -14.39
C ILE A 26 0.52 0.59 -13.14
N ILE A 27 0.02 0.98 -11.97
CA ILE A 27 0.16 0.20 -10.73
C ILE A 27 -0.47 -1.19 -10.88
N ILE A 28 -1.69 -1.28 -11.44
CA ILE A 28 -2.36 -2.57 -11.67
C ILE A 28 -1.52 -3.45 -12.59
N ILE A 29 -1.05 -2.92 -13.72
CA ILE A 29 -0.28 -3.67 -14.71
C ILE A 29 1.02 -4.17 -14.11
N LEU A 30 1.82 -3.29 -13.49
CA LEU A 30 3.11 -3.65 -12.90
C LEU A 30 2.95 -4.71 -11.81
N ASN A 31 1.98 -4.55 -10.91
CA ASN A 31 1.74 -5.52 -9.85
C ASN A 31 1.17 -6.84 -10.37
N SER A 32 0.35 -6.82 -11.43
CA SER A 32 -0.16 -8.04 -12.06
C SER A 32 0.96 -8.83 -12.73
N VAL A 33 1.89 -8.16 -13.40
CA VAL A 33 3.09 -8.79 -13.98
C VAL A 33 3.97 -9.36 -12.88
N CYS A 34 4.26 -8.60 -11.82
CA CYS A 34 5.01 -9.08 -10.66
C CYS A 34 4.36 -10.29 -10.00
N LEU A 35 3.03 -10.26 -9.84
CA LEU A 35 2.24 -11.35 -9.28
C LEU A 35 2.30 -12.60 -10.18
N TRP A 36 2.14 -12.42 -11.49
CA TRP A 36 2.22 -13.51 -12.47
C TRP A 36 3.61 -14.16 -12.43
N LEU A 37 4.69 -13.36 -12.53
CA LEU A 37 6.06 -13.86 -12.41
C LEU A 37 6.33 -14.57 -11.08
N HIS A 38 5.75 -14.05 -9.99
CA HIS A 38 5.86 -14.66 -8.66
C HIS A 38 5.22 -16.05 -8.63
N VAL A 39 4.01 -16.19 -9.19
CA VAL A 39 3.29 -17.46 -9.26
C VAL A 39 3.98 -18.43 -10.22
N SER A 40 4.45 -17.97 -11.38
CA SER A 40 5.09 -18.82 -12.39
C SER A 40 6.43 -19.41 -11.95
N LYS A 41 7.21 -18.72 -11.12
CA LYS A 41 8.55 -19.18 -10.70
C LYS A 41 8.60 -19.86 -9.33
N SER A 42 7.60 -19.66 -8.47
CA SER A 42 7.71 -20.09 -7.07
C SER A 42 7.17 -21.50 -6.82
N ARG A 43 8.05 -22.52 -6.91
CA ARG A 43 7.75 -23.88 -6.39
C ARG A 43 7.65 -23.94 -4.85
N ALA A 44 8.02 -22.88 -4.14
CA ALA A 44 8.01 -22.80 -2.68
C ALA A 44 6.99 -21.75 -2.17
N ILE A 45 5.71 -22.00 -2.44
CA ILE A 45 4.56 -21.14 -2.15
C ILE A 45 4.45 -20.72 -0.66
N SER A 46 5.03 -21.46 0.28
CA SER A 46 4.89 -21.13 1.71
C SER A 46 5.74 -19.93 2.17
N ARG A 47 6.85 -19.61 1.50
CA ARG A 47 7.84 -18.64 2.01
C ARG A 47 7.59 -17.18 1.64
N TYR A 48 6.68 -16.90 0.69
CA TYR A 48 6.51 -15.54 0.13
C TYR A 48 5.07 -15.02 0.14
N ARG A 49 4.22 -15.56 1.02
CA ARG A 49 2.80 -15.23 1.09
C ARG A 49 2.55 -13.73 1.35
N MET A 50 3.38 -13.09 2.17
CA MET A 50 3.26 -11.65 2.42
C MET A 50 3.48 -10.80 1.15
N THR A 51 4.42 -11.19 0.29
CA THR A 51 4.68 -10.51 -0.98
C THR A 51 3.52 -10.68 -1.94
N PHE A 52 2.94 -11.87 -2.01
CA PHE A 52 1.71 -12.12 -2.77
C PHE A 52 0.57 -11.20 -2.30
N THR A 53 0.32 -11.11 -0.99
CA THR A 53 -0.73 -10.23 -0.47
C THR A 53 -0.45 -8.76 -0.72
N MET A 54 0.80 -8.32 -0.70
CA MET A 54 1.15 -6.95 -1.06
C MET A 54 0.80 -6.63 -2.52
N PHE A 55 1.14 -7.51 -3.47
CA PHE A 55 0.78 -7.29 -4.87
C PHE A 55 -0.74 -7.28 -5.06
N LEU A 56 -1.46 -8.20 -4.39
CA LEU A 56 -2.91 -8.24 -4.45
C LEU A 56 -3.55 -6.98 -3.86
N THR A 57 -3.06 -6.48 -2.71
CA THR A 57 -3.59 -5.24 -2.12
C THR A 57 -3.30 -4.02 -3.00
N GLN A 58 -2.15 -3.96 -3.66
CA GLN A 58 -1.83 -2.90 -4.63
C GLN A 58 -2.69 -2.95 -5.89
N ILE A 59 -3.03 -4.15 -6.40
CA ILE A 59 -3.96 -4.31 -7.52
C ILE A 59 -5.36 -3.84 -7.12
N LEU A 60 -5.88 -4.33 -5.99
CA LEU A 60 -7.21 -3.93 -5.50
C LEU A 60 -7.28 -2.42 -5.25
N TYR A 61 -6.22 -1.85 -4.68
CA TYR A 61 -6.07 -0.40 -4.52
C TYR A 61 -6.11 0.32 -5.86
N GLY A 62 -5.34 -0.14 -6.84
CA GLY A 62 -5.25 0.50 -8.15
C GLY A 62 -6.62 0.52 -8.82
N SER A 63 -7.35 -0.59 -8.71
CA SER A 63 -8.72 -0.72 -9.20
C SER A 63 -9.69 0.24 -8.51
N LEU A 64 -9.60 0.40 -7.18
CA LEU A 64 -10.41 1.39 -6.46
C LEU A 64 -10.07 2.81 -6.90
N LEU A 65 -8.77 3.15 -7.04
CA LEU A 65 -8.35 4.48 -7.49
C LEU A 65 -8.90 4.81 -8.88
N VAL A 66 -8.78 3.87 -9.83
CA VAL A 66 -9.30 4.02 -11.19
C VAL A 66 -10.83 4.14 -11.15
N GLY A 67 -11.53 3.24 -10.45
CA GLY A 67 -12.99 3.24 -10.35
C GLY A 67 -13.56 4.54 -9.81
N PHE A 68 -13.00 5.08 -8.72
CA PHE A 68 -13.48 6.34 -8.14
C PHE A 68 -13.16 7.57 -8.99
N ASN A 69 -12.07 7.56 -9.75
CA ASN A 69 -11.71 8.71 -10.60
C ASN A 69 -12.44 8.70 -11.96
N ILE A 70 -12.82 7.54 -12.49
CA ILE A 70 -13.65 7.44 -13.70
C ILE A 70 -15.05 8.03 -13.45
N VAL A 71 -15.61 7.78 -12.27
CA VAL A 71 -16.97 8.24 -11.89
C VAL A 71 -16.96 9.70 -11.42
N ARG A 72 -15.81 10.39 -11.42
CA ARG A 72 -15.72 11.80 -10.97
C ARG A 72 -16.50 12.69 -11.95
N PRO A 73 -17.57 13.38 -11.50
CA PRO A 73 -18.32 14.27 -12.38
C PRO A 73 -17.42 15.42 -12.82
N GLN A 74 -17.44 15.71 -14.13
CA GLN A 74 -16.71 16.84 -14.70
C GLN A 74 -17.36 18.16 -14.23
N PRO A 75 -16.56 19.22 -14.02
CA PRO A 75 -17.04 20.49 -13.48
C PRO A 75 -18.16 21.12 -14.33
N GLU A 76 -18.15 20.95 -15.66
CA GLU A 76 -19.20 21.46 -16.56
C GLU A 76 -20.58 20.84 -16.32
N VAL A 77 -20.65 19.61 -15.81
CA VAL A 77 -21.91 18.94 -15.45
C VAL A 77 -22.35 19.33 -14.03
N LEU A 78 -21.39 19.68 -13.17
CA LEU A 78 -21.61 20.03 -11.76
C LEU A 78 -22.27 21.40 -11.58
N ASP A 79 -22.04 22.34 -12.50
CA ASP A 79 -22.68 23.67 -12.47
C ASP A 79 -24.18 23.61 -12.79
N ASN A 80 -24.66 22.56 -13.47
CA ASN A 80 -26.07 22.36 -13.79
C ASN A 80 -26.82 21.46 -12.77
N GLU A 81 -26.11 20.62 -12.02
CA GLU A 81 -26.67 19.83 -10.92
C GLU A 81 -26.25 20.41 -9.58
N ILE A 82 -27.03 21.39 -9.09
CA ILE A 82 -26.90 21.97 -7.75
C ILE A 82 -27.24 20.89 -6.71
N THR A 83 -26.28 20.03 -6.42
CA THR A 83 -25.84 19.65 -5.08
C THR A 83 -24.70 18.63 -5.23
N PRO A 84 -23.44 18.98 -4.92
CA PRO A 84 -22.45 17.95 -4.68
C PRO A 84 -22.97 17.14 -3.49
N ASN A 85 -23.42 15.92 -3.74
CA ASN A 85 -23.82 15.00 -2.69
C ASN A 85 -22.60 14.87 -1.77
N LEU A 86 -22.67 15.48 -0.58
CA LEU A 86 -21.59 15.60 0.40
C LEU A 86 -20.86 14.26 0.62
N ARG A 87 -21.61 13.16 0.55
CA ARG A 87 -21.13 11.78 0.55
C ARG A 87 -20.06 11.52 -0.51
N TYR A 88 -20.30 11.84 -1.78
CA TYR A 88 -19.34 11.61 -2.87
C TYR A 88 -18.08 12.46 -2.71
N SER A 89 -18.22 13.71 -2.27
CA SER A 89 -17.07 14.58 -2.02
C SER A 89 -16.17 14.05 -0.90
N ILE A 90 -16.79 13.58 0.19
CA ILE A 90 -16.06 12.97 1.32
C ILE A 90 -15.43 11.64 0.91
N LEU A 91 -16.17 10.77 0.20
CA LEU A 91 -15.64 9.50 -0.32
C LEU A 91 -14.41 9.75 -1.19
N PHE A 92 -14.48 10.72 -2.10
CA PHE A 92 -13.38 11.03 -3.01
C PHE A 92 -12.12 11.52 -2.26
N LEU A 93 -12.27 12.55 -1.43
CA LEU A 93 -11.14 13.14 -0.69
C LEU A 93 -10.48 12.11 0.24
N SER A 94 -11.32 11.29 0.87
CA SER A 94 -10.85 10.32 1.85
C SER A 94 -10.30 9.06 1.22
N ASN A 95 -10.80 8.64 0.04
CA ASN A 95 -10.29 7.47 -0.67
C ASN A 95 -8.78 7.62 -0.90
N THR A 96 -8.30 8.77 -1.40
CA THR A 96 -6.86 9.01 -1.62
C THR A 96 -6.01 8.88 -0.35
N ILE A 97 -6.56 9.24 0.81
CA ILE A 97 -5.83 9.16 2.09
C ILE A 97 -5.86 7.73 2.62
N LEU A 98 -7.04 7.11 2.60
CA LEU A 98 -7.27 5.73 3.04
C LEU A 98 -6.42 4.76 2.24
N SER A 99 -6.35 5.00 0.95
CA SER A 99 -5.60 4.22 0.01
C SER A 99 -4.10 4.28 0.37
N ARG A 100 -3.54 5.48 0.60
CA ARG A 100 -2.14 5.65 1.04
C ARG A 100 -1.85 4.94 2.35
N LEU A 101 -2.80 4.98 3.29
CA LEU A 101 -2.68 4.31 4.58
C LEU A 101 -2.59 2.78 4.42
N ILE A 102 -3.46 2.18 3.61
CA ILE A 102 -3.48 0.73 3.34
C ILE A 102 -2.15 0.26 2.73
N VAL A 103 -1.62 1.03 1.76
CA VAL A 103 -0.35 0.71 1.11
C VAL A 103 0.81 0.83 2.11
N SER A 104 0.82 1.87 2.94
CA SER A 104 1.88 2.07 3.95
C SER A 104 1.85 1.00 5.04
N ILE A 105 0.67 0.62 5.56
CA ILE A 105 0.53 -0.49 6.52
C ILE A 105 1.06 -1.79 5.92
N SER A 106 0.67 -2.09 4.67
CA SER A 106 1.11 -3.31 3.98
C SER A 106 2.63 -3.32 3.74
N SER A 107 3.21 -2.17 3.41
CA SER A 107 4.66 -2.01 3.16
C SER A 107 5.46 -2.11 4.46
N CYS A 108 5.00 -1.49 5.54
CA CYS A 108 5.57 -1.59 6.88
C CYS A 108 5.59 -3.05 7.38
N LEU A 109 4.48 -3.77 7.24
CA LEU A 109 4.40 -5.19 7.62
C LEU A 109 5.29 -6.08 6.74
N LEU A 110 5.47 -5.75 5.46
CA LEU A 110 6.41 -6.46 4.59
C LEU A 110 7.86 -6.20 5.00
N ALA A 111 8.22 -4.96 5.32
CA ALA A 111 9.56 -4.62 5.82
C ALA A 111 9.86 -5.39 7.11
N PHE A 112 8.87 -5.48 8.00
CA PHE A 112 8.95 -6.29 9.21
C PHE A 112 9.10 -7.80 8.92
N ASP A 113 8.34 -8.37 7.98
CA ASP A 113 8.49 -9.77 7.53
C ASP A 113 9.93 -10.03 7.04
N ARG A 114 10.49 -9.14 6.21
CA ARG A 114 11.88 -9.27 5.70
C ARG A 114 12.93 -9.15 6.80
N MET A 115 12.73 -8.23 7.74
CA MET A 115 13.59 -8.10 8.91
C MET A 115 13.57 -9.40 9.74
N MET A 116 12.40 -9.96 9.99
CA MET A 116 12.25 -11.19 10.78
C MET A 116 12.85 -12.42 10.09
N VAL A 117 12.72 -12.53 8.76
CA VAL A 117 13.39 -13.60 7.98
C VAL A 117 14.91 -13.54 8.16
N MET A 118 15.50 -12.34 8.16
CA MET A 118 16.93 -12.16 8.33
C MET A 118 17.40 -12.33 9.78
N ALA A 119 16.57 -11.94 10.76
CA ALA A 119 16.89 -12.07 12.18
C ALA A 119 16.73 -13.51 12.69
N LEU A 120 15.72 -14.25 12.20
CA LEU A 120 15.30 -15.57 12.71
C LEU A 120 15.48 -16.68 11.66
N VAL A 121 16.68 -16.78 11.08
CA VAL A 121 16.98 -17.67 9.94
C VAL A 121 16.59 -19.13 10.17
N VAL A 122 16.67 -19.64 11.41
CA VAL A 122 16.52 -21.09 11.69
C VAL A 122 15.06 -21.53 11.83
N ASN A 123 14.18 -20.71 12.42
CA ASN A 123 12.81 -21.14 12.77
C ASN A 123 11.68 -20.44 11.99
N TYR A 124 12.01 -19.49 11.11
CA TYR A 124 10.99 -18.71 10.40
C TYR A 124 10.04 -19.58 9.54
N GLY A 125 10.60 -20.59 8.85
CA GLY A 125 9.83 -21.49 7.99
C GLY A 125 8.84 -22.36 8.75
N ASN A 126 9.22 -22.83 9.95
CA ASN A 126 8.39 -23.72 10.75
C ASN A 126 7.25 -22.97 11.46
N LEU A 127 7.49 -21.73 11.87
CA LEU A 127 6.51 -20.92 12.62
C LEU A 127 5.42 -20.27 11.75
N LYS A 128 5.51 -20.39 10.40
CA LYS A 128 4.56 -19.81 9.44
C LYS A 128 4.23 -18.33 9.72
N ILE A 129 5.20 -17.56 10.21
CA ILE A 129 5.00 -16.17 10.67
C ILE A 129 4.49 -15.28 9.53
N SER A 130 5.03 -15.47 8.32
CA SER A 130 4.61 -14.72 7.11
C SER A 130 3.12 -14.88 6.81
N PHE A 131 2.53 -16.06 7.09
CA PHE A 131 1.10 -16.28 6.89
C PHE A 131 0.27 -15.51 7.93
N LYS A 132 0.68 -15.53 9.20
CA LYS A 132 0.01 -14.79 10.27
C LYS A 132 0.06 -13.28 10.01
N LEU A 133 1.23 -12.76 9.60
CA LEU A 133 1.41 -11.35 9.22
C LEU A 133 0.54 -10.96 8.02
N SER A 134 0.46 -11.83 7.02
CA SER A 134 -0.36 -11.62 5.82
C SER A 134 -1.86 -11.57 6.15
N ILE A 135 -2.35 -12.48 6.99
CA ILE A 135 -3.73 -12.42 7.51
C ILE A 135 -3.94 -11.14 8.31
N LEU A 136 -3.02 -10.80 9.22
CA LEU A 136 -3.12 -9.59 10.03
C LEU A 136 -3.22 -8.34 9.16
N ALA A 137 -2.38 -8.23 8.13
CA ALA A 137 -2.41 -7.13 7.16
C ALA A 137 -3.76 -7.07 6.43
N ALA A 138 -4.24 -8.21 5.92
CA ALA A 138 -5.52 -8.28 5.22
C ALA A 138 -6.69 -7.88 6.14
N THR A 139 -6.73 -8.40 7.37
CA THR A 139 -7.76 -8.09 8.35
C THR A 139 -7.73 -6.62 8.75
N LEU A 140 -6.56 -6.05 9.03
CA LEU A 140 -6.43 -4.62 9.37
C LEU A 140 -6.91 -3.73 8.23
N ASN A 141 -6.49 -4.02 6.99
CA ASN A 141 -6.93 -3.28 5.81
C ASN A 141 -8.44 -3.39 5.60
N LEU A 142 -9.00 -4.59 5.75
CA LEU A 142 -10.45 -4.82 5.62
C LEU A 142 -11.22 -4.07 6.70
N CYS A 143 -10.78 -4.11 7.97
CA CYS A 143 -11.42 -3.37 9.06
C CYS A 143 -11.40 -1.87 8.80
N ILE A 144 -10.27 -1.31 8.36
CA ILE A 144 -10.14 0.11 8.02
C ILE A 144 -11.12 0.48 6.89
N LEU A 145 -11.20 -0.33 5.83
CA LEU A 145 -12.13 -0.13 4.72
C LEU A 145 -13.59 -0.19 5.18
N VAL A 146 -13.97 -1.20 5.96
CA VAL A 146 -15.36 -1.40 6.43
C VAL A 146 -15.79 -0.28 7.36
N ILE A 147 -14.95 0.12 8.33
CA ILE A 147 -15.26 1.23 9.23
C ILE A 147 -15.40 2.53 8.44
N PHE A 148 -14.48 2.78 7.51
CA PHE A 148 -14.49 4.01 6.73
C PHE A 148 -15.70 4.07 5.77
N TYR A 149 -15.85 3.09 4.88
CA TYR A 149 -16.97 3.09 3.92
C TYR A 149 -18.32 2.92 4.61
N GLY A 150 -18.40 2.13 5.69
CA GLY A 150 -19.61 1.96 6.48
C GLY A 150 -20.08 3.27 7.11
N THR A 151 -19.16 4.04 7.72
CA THR A 151 -19.50 5.35 8.31
C THR A 151 -19.94 6.37 7.26
N VAL A 152 -19.32 6.37 6.07
CA VAL A 152 -19.71 7.29 4.99
C VAL A 152 -21.05 6.92 4.36
N LEU A 153 -21.37 5.62 4.22
CA LEU A 153 -22.67 5.17 3.70
C LEU A 153 -23.84 5.50 4.63
N LEU A 154 -23.61 5.44 5.95
CA LEU A 154 -24.62 5.77 6.96
C LEU A 154 -24.89 7.28 7.11
N LEU A 155 -24.07 8.13 6.48
CA LEU A 155 -24.15 9.59 6.59
C LEU A 155 -25.45 10.13 5.96
N LYS A 156 -26.47 10.51 6.73
CA LYS A 156 -27.71 11.13 6.18
C LYS A 156 -27.45 12.53 5.61
N LYS A 157 -28.27 12.94 4.61
CA LYS A 157 -28.14 14.23 3.88
C LYS A 157 -28.19 15.47 4.81
N SER A 158 -28.78 15.36 6.00
CA SER A 158 -28.90 16.42 7.01
C SER A 158 -27.80 16.41 8.10
N ALA A 159 -26.88 15.45 8.10
CA ALA A 159 -25.91 15.26 9.18
C ALA A 159 -24.57 15.99 8.94
N GLY A 160 -24.61 17.30 8.70
CA GLY A 160 -23.42 18.13 8.45
C GLY A 160 -22.34 18.00 9.54
N HIS A 161 -22.72 17.86 10.81
CA HIS A 161 -21.79 17.65 11.92
C HIS A 161 -21.00 16.34 11.82
N VAL A 162 -21.63 15.27 11.32
CA VAL A 162 -20.96 13.97 11.15
C VAL A 162 -19.99 14.03 9.97
N ALA A 163 -20.32 14.77 8.91
CA ALA A 163 -19.40 15.01 7.79
C ALA A 163 -18.13 15.77 8.23
N VAL A 164 -18.28 16.80 9.06
CA VAL A 164 -17.14 17.54 9.63
C VAL A 164 -16.30 16.64 10.53
N ALA A 165 -16.94 15.80 11.35
CA ALA A 165 -16.23 14.82 12.17
C ALA A 165 -15.42 13.84 11.31
N ILE A 166 -15.99 13.28 10.24
CA ILE A 166 -15.29 12.36 9.32
C ILE A 166 -14.08 13.07 8.68
N LEU A 167 -14.26 14.29 8.17
CA LEU A 167 -13.16 15.07 7.57
C LEU A 167 -12.04 15.36 8.56
N SER A 168 -12.39 15.70 9.81
CA SER A 168 -11.43 15.90 10.89
C SER A 168 -10.67 14.61 11.21
N THR A 169 -11.37 13.48 11.33
CA THR A 169 -10.76 12.17 11.56
C THR A 169 -9.82 11.77 10.43
N VAL A 170 -10.21 11.99 9.17
CA VAL A 170 -9.38 11.71 7.99
C VAL A 170 -8.12 12.60 7.98
N ASN A 171 -8.25 13.86 8.35
CA ASN A 171 -7.11 14.76 8.44
C ASN A 171 -6.14 14.34 9.58
N ASN A 172 -6.68 13.93 10.73
CA ASN A 172 -5.88 13.40 11.83
C ASN A 172 -5.18 12.09 11.45
N LEU A 173 -5.86 11.19 10.75
CA LEU A 173 -5.27 9.97 10.19
C LEU A 173 -4.10 10.29 9.25
N LYS A 174 -4.28 11.28 8.36
CA LYS A 174 -3.24 11.73 7.43
C LYS A 174 -2.02 12.31 8.14
N HIS A 175 -2.20 13.11 9.19
CA HIS A 175 -1.09 13.81 9.82
C HIS A 175 -0.40 12.98 10.91
N TYR A 176 -1.15 12.28 11.74
CA TYR A 176 -0.58 11.56 12.88
C TYR A 176 -0.30 10.11 12.54
N VAL A 177 -1.30 9.39 12.05
CA VAL A 177 -1.20 7.92 11.86
C VAL A 177 -0.28 7.60 10.69
N PHE A 178 -0.49 8.23 9.53
CA PHE A 178 0.35 7.99 8.35
C PHE A 178 1.82 8.37 8.61
N THR A 179 2.08 9.52 9.24
CA THR A 179 3.45 9.95 9.58
C THR A 179 4.11 8.95 10.53
N SER A 180 3.39 8.49 11.56
CA SER A 180 3.92 7.51 12.52
C SER A 180 4.25 6.18 11.85
N ILE A 181 3.37 5.68 10.96
CA ILE A 181 3.61 4.44 10.20
C ILE A 181 4.80 4.62 9.26
N THR A 182 4.94 5.78 8.60
CA THR A 182 6.08 6.06 7.71
C THR A 182 7.40 6.06 8.48
N ILE A 183 7.43 6.66 9.68
CA ILE A 183 8.61 6.63 10.55
C ILE A 183 8.94 5.17 10.94
N LEU A 184 7.93 4.39 11.33
CA LEU A 184 8.11 2.98 11.69
C LEU A 184 8.61 2.14 10.50
N GLU A 185 8.08 2.39 9.30
CA GLU A 185 8.50 1.76 8.06
C GLU A 185 9.98 2.05 7.78
N ILE A 186 10.40 3.32 7.88
CA ILE A 186 11.81 3.72 7.72
C ILE A 186 12.69 3.03 8.75
N LEU A 187 12.27 2.96 10.02
CA LEU A 187 13.01 2.27 11.08
C LEU A 187 13.20 0.78 10.75
N PHE A 188 12.16 0.10 10.27
CA PHE A 188 12.29 -1.30 9.83
C PHE A 188 13.22 -1.47 8.64
N TYR A 189 13.21 -0.56 7.67
CA TYR A 189 14.17 -0.59 6.56
C TYR A 189 15.61 -0.39 7.02
N VAL A 190 15.86 0.54 7.96
CA VAL A 190 17.20 0.74 8.54
C VAL A 190 17.64 -0.51 9.30
N LEU A 191 16.78 -1.09 10.14
CA LEU A 191 17.08 -2.34 10.85
C LEU A 191 17.34 -3.51 9.89
N PHE A 192 16.59 -3.59 8.79
CA PHE A 192 16.81 -4.57 7.74
C PHE A 192 18.19 -4.38 7.08
N LEU A 193 18.56 -3.15 6.71
CA LEU A 193 19.87 -2.85 6.12
C LEU A 193 21.03 -3.18 7.09
N LEU A 194 20.88 -2.84 8.37
CA LEU A 194 21.87 -3.17 9.41
C LEU A 194 22.02 -4.69 9.59
N SER A 195 20.89 -5.41 9.58
CA SER A 195 20.87 -6.87 9.66
C SER A 195 21.56 -7.50 8.45
N LEU A 196 21.28 -6.99 7.24
CA LEU A 196 21.91 -7.41 6.00
C LEU A 196 23.42 -7.15 6.01
N TYR A 197 23.84 -5.97 6.47
CA TYR A 197 25.25 -5.61 6.59
C TYR A 197 26.00 -6.55 7.55
N ARG A 198 25.43 -6.81 8.73
CA ARG A 198 25.99 -7.79 9.71
C ARG A 198 26.07 -9.18 9.11
N PHE A 199 25.05 -9.61 8.36
CA PHE A 199 25.02 -10.93 7.73
C PHE A 199 26.08 -11.08 6.63
N ARG A 200 26.30 -10.03 5.82
CA ARG A 200 27.39 -10.00 4.83
C ARG A 200 28.77 -10.02 5.50
N LYS A 201 28.98 -9.22 6.55
CA LYS A 201 30.27 -9.15 7.27
C LYS A 201 30.61 -10.46 8.00
N LYS A 202 29.62 -11.18 8.53
CA LYS A 202 29.78 -12.50 9.18
C LYS A 202 30.02 -13.66 8.20
N ARG A 203 30.03 -13.43 6.89
CA ARG A 203 30.52 -14.41 5.90
C ARG A 203 31.94 -14.03 5.44
N PRO A 204 32.99 -14.17 6.28
CA PRO A 204 34.34 -14.20 5.76
C PRO A 204 34.50 -15.52 5.02
N ASN A 205 34.62 -15.46 3.69
CA ASN A 205 35.44 -16.34 2.87
C ASN A 205 35.34 -17.88 3.04
N SER A 206 34.26 -18.46 3.58
CA SER A 206 34.12 -19.92 3.71
C SER A 206 33.83 -20.65 2.38
N LYS A 207 33.98 -19.97 1.24
CA LYS A 207 33.73 -20.52 -0.10
C LYS A 207 34.99 -20.72 -0.94
N SER A 208 36.19 -20.42 -0.43
CA SER A 208 37.42 -20.80 -1.14
C SER A 208 38.06 -22.09 -0.63
N SER A 209 37.65 -22.63 0.52
CA SER A 209 38.23 -23.84 1.11
C SER A 209 37.34 -25.09 1.09
N ARG A 210 36.01 -24.97 0.88
CA ARG A 210 35.14 -26.16 0.72
C ARG A 210 35.06 -26.68 -0.71
N ILE A 211 35.20 -25.82 -1.73
CA ILE A 211 35.19 -26.25 -3.14
C ILE A 211 36.51 -26.95 -3.50
N LEU A 212 37.64 -26.53 -2.94
CA LEU A 212 38.93 -27.21 -3.17
C LEU A 212 39.01 -28.59 -2.47
N HIS A 213 38.23 -28.81 -1.41
CA HIS A 213 38.22 -30.08 -0.67
C HIS A 213 37.25 -31.11 -1.28
N GLU A 214 36.19 -30.67 -1.97
CA GLU A 214 35.31 -31.57 -2.75
C GLU A 214 35.92 -31.96 -4.10
N VAL A 215 36.72 -31.09 -4.74
CA VAL A 215 37.39 -31.44 -6.02
C VAL A 215 38.57 -32.41 -5.81
N LYS A 216 39.27 -32.37 -4.66
CA LYS A 216 40.32 -33.35 -4.32
C LYS A 216 39.81 -34.71 -3.84
N GLN A 217 38.50 -34.86 -3.63
CA GLN A 217 37.89 -36.15 -3.28
C GLN A 217 37.20 -36.83 -4.46
N HIS A 218 37.14 -36.16 -5.61
CA HIS A 218 36.54 -36.68 -6.85
C HIS A 218 37.49 -36.72 -8.06
N PHE A 219 38.78 -36.44 -7.83
CA PHE A 219 39.90 -36.75 -8.73
C PHE A 219 40.96 -37.50 -7.92
#